data_AF-A0A9E4XRG0-F1
#
_entry.id   AF-A0A9E4XRG0-F1
#
_cell.length_a   1.000
_cell.length_b   1.000
_cell.length_c   1.000
_cell.angle_alpha   90.00
_cell.angle_beta   90.00
_cell.angle_gamma   90.00
#
_symmetry.space_group_name_H-M   'P 1'
#
loop_
_entity.id
_entity.type
_entity.pdbx_description
1 polymer ?
#
loop_
_entity_poly.entity_id
_entity_poly.type
_entity_poly.pdbx_seq_one_letter_code
_entity_poly.pdbx_strand_id
1 'polypeptide(L)'
;MPGRRPYFKVTVPGIYLSLLISTGLGLLFHLIRGGSLGRLVLYLAAAWITFLAGHFVAEWLDWNFFRVGSINLFAAVLAAVIGLLAAALLAGPERSRRGRGRHRRKS
;
A
#
# COMPACT_ATOMS: atom_id res chain seq x y z
N MET A 1 -9.46 -33.07 -10.65
CA MET A 1 -8.74 -32.35 -11.72
C MET A 1 -7.29 -32.15 -11.27
N PRO A 2 -6.27 -32.39 -12.11
CA PRO A 2 -4.86 -32.26 -11.69
C PRO A 2 -4.57 -30.84 -11.20
N GLY A 3 -3.92 -30.72 -10.04
CA GLY A 3 -3.66 -29.45 -9.38
C GLY A 3 -2.85 -28.51 -10.27
N ARG A 4 -3.51 -27.46 -10.80
CA ARG A 4 -2.83 -26.32 -11.40
C ARG A 4 -1.98 -25.67 -10.31
N ARG A 5 -0.67 -25.83 -10.39
CA ARG A 5 0.24 -25.00 -9.60
C ARG A 5 0.24 -23.62 -10.25
N PRO A 6 -0.10 -22.55 -9.51
CA PRO A 6 0.00 -21.20 -10.06
C PRO A 6 1.46 -20.95 -10.41
N TYR A 7 1.76 -20.90 -11.70
CA TYR A 7 3.09 -20.51 -12.17
C TYR A 7 3.18 -19.00 -12.05
N PHE A 8 3.75 -18.52 -10.94
CA PHE A 8 3.94 -17.10 -10.71
C PHE A 8 4.86 -16.49 -11.77
N LYS A 9 4.25 -15.70 -12.67
CA LYS A 9 4.99 -14.98 -13.69
C LYS A 9 5.52 -13.68 -13.11
N VAL A 10 6.64 -13.76 -12.42
CA VAL A 10 7.40 -12.59 -12.00
C VAL A 10 8.39 -12.24 -13.10
N THR A 11 8.15 -11.13 -13.78
CA THR A 11 9.05 -10.59 -14.80
C THR A 11 9.81 -9.39 -14.25
N VAL A 12 11.05 -9.16 -14.72
CA VAL A 12 11.82 -7.98 -14.31
C VAL A 12 11.05 -6.68 -14.58
N PRO A 13 10.45 -6.44 -15.77
CA PRO A 13 9.61 -5.27 -16.01
C PRO A 13 8.40 -5.20 -15.06
N GLY A 14 7.80 -6.35 -14.73
CA GLY A 14 6.70 -6.44 -13.77
C GLY A 14 7.11 -5.99 -12.37
N ILE A 15 8.28 -6.40 -11.87
CA ILE A 15 8.78 -5.94 -10.57
C ILE A 15 8.91 -4.41 -10.55
N TYR A 16 9.54 -3.83 -11.58
CA TYR A 16 9.69 -2.37 -11.69
C TYR A 16 8.35 -1.67 -11.74
N LEU A 17 7.41 -2.17 -12.55
CA LEU A 17 6.06 -1.61 -12.64
C LEU A 17 5.30 -1.69 -11.30
N SER A 18 5.40 -2.83 -10.60
CA SER A 18 4.78 -3.01 -9.28
C SER A 18 5.32 -2.01 -8.27
N LEU A 19 6.64 -1.87 -8.19
CA LEU A 19 7.28 -0.93 -7.28
C LEU A 19 6.93 0.52 -7.62
N LEU A 20 6.92 0.87 -8.90
CA LEU A 20 6.56 2.21 -9.35
C LEU A 20 5.11 2.57 -8.97
N ILE A 21 4.15 1.70 -9.30
CA ILE A 21 2.73 1.94 -9.04
C ILE A 21 2.46 1.95 -7.54
N SER A 22 2.94 0.96 -6.80
CA SER A 22 2.71 0.87 -5.36
C SER A 22 3.37 2.02 -4.58
N THR A 23 4.56 2.47 -5.01
CA THR A 23 5.18 3.69 -4.48
C THR A 23 4.33 4.92 -4.77
N GLY A 24 3.84 5.06 -6.01
CA GLY A 24 2.95 6.15 -6.41
C GLY A 24 1.67 6.18 -5.58
N LEU A 25 1.05 5.03 -5.32
CA LEU A 25 -0.14 4.91 -4.47
C LEU A 25 0.15 5.29 -3.02
N GLY A 26 1.25 4.82 -2.44
CA GLY A 26 1.65 5.15 -1.08
C GLY A 26 1.96 6.65 -0.90
N LEU A 27 2.68 7.25 -1.86
CA LEU A 27 2.93 8.69 -1.89
C LEU A 27 1.64 9.49 -2.05
N LEU A 28 0.81 9.14 -3.03
CA LEU A 28 -0.45 9.84 -3.28
C LEU A 28 -1.36 9.81 -2.05
N PHE A 29 -1.47 8.64 -1.42
CA PHE A 29 -2.25 8.49 -0.19
C PHE A 29 -1.67 9.31 0.97
N HIS A 30 -0.34 9.34 1.12
CA HIS A 30 0.33 10.20 2.10
C HIS A 30 0.06 11.68 1.83
N LEU A 31 0.08 12.12 0.57
CA LEU A 31 -0.18 13.52 0.20
C LEU A 31 -1.63 13.93 0.50
N ILE A 32 -2.60 13.04 0.24
CA ILE A 32 -4.02 13.28 0.55
C ILE A 32 -4.24 13.36 2.06
N ARG A 33 -3.58 12.51 2.85
CA ARG A 33 -3.81 12.41 4.30
C ARG A 33 -2.92 13.35 5.13
N GLY A 34 -1.77 13.71 4.60
CA GLY A 34 -0.70 14.42 5.29
C GLY A 34 -0.08 13.61 6.44
N GLY A 35 0.83 14.27 7.18
CA GLY A 35 1.41 13.75 8.42
C GLY A 35 2.93 13.74 8.44
N SER A 36 3.49 13.02 9.41
CA SER A 36 4.93 12.91 9.61
C SER A 36 5.61 11.93 8.64
N LEU A 37 6.93 12.05 8.50
CA LEU A 37 7.75 11.15 7.66
C LEU A 37 7.59 9.67 8.03
N GLY A 38 7.35 9.36 9.33
CA GLY A 38 7.07 8.00 9.76
C GLY A 38 5.80 7.41 9.14
N ARG A 39 4.76 8.25 8.91
CA ARG A 39 3.55 7.82 8.21
C ARG A 39 3.79 7.58 6.72
N LEU A 40 4.69 8.34 6.09
CA LEU A 40 5.09 8.09 4.70
C LEU A 40 5.67 6.68 4.55
N VAL A 41 6.62 6.33 5.42
CA VAL A 41 7.25 5.01 5.39
C VAL A 41 6.21 3.90 5.64
N LEU A 42 5.31 4.09 6.60
CA LEU A 42 4.21 3.16 6.86
C LEU A 42 3.31 2.95 5.62
N TYR A 43 2.90 4.03 4.95
CA TYR A 43 2.04 3.95 3.77
C TYR A 43 2.75 3.32 2.57
N LEU A 44 4.04 3.61 2.36
CA LEU A 44 4.86 2.95 1.34
C LEU A 44 4.96 1.45 1.58
N ALA A 45 5.34 1.04 2.79
CA ALA A 45 5.46 -0.38 3.13
C ALA A 45 4.11 -1.10 3.01
N ALA A 46 3.03 -0.49 3.50
CA ALA A 46 1.69 -1.04 3.38
C ALA A 46 1.27 -1.22 1.92
N ALA A 47 1.48 -0.20 1.07
CA ALA A 47 1.17 -0.25 -0.35
C ALA A 47 1.96 -1.37 -1.06
N TRP A 48 3.26 -1.51 -0.79
CA TRP A 48 4.08 -2.57 -1.39
C TRP A 48 3.58 -3.97 -1.02
N ILE A 49 3.40 -4.22 0.28
CA ILE A 49 3.00 -5.54 0.79
C ILE A 49 1.62 -5.94 0.24
N THR A 50 0.66 -5.03 0.32
CA THR A 50 -0.73 -5.35 -0.07
C THR A 50 -0.94 -5.35 -1.59
N PHE A 51 -0.23 -4.51 -2.34
CA PHE A 51 -0.23 -4.58 -3.81
C PHE A 51 0.29 -5.93 -4.30
N LEU A 52 1.45 -6.33 -3.76
CA LEU A 52 2.09 -7.57 -4.12
C LEU A 52 1.22 -8.77 -3.71
N ALA A 53 0.67 -8.77 -2.50
CA ALA A 53 -0.28 -9.77 -2.04
C ALA A 53 -1.52 -9.85 -2.95
N GLY A 54 -2.10 -8.71 -3.35
CA GLY A 54 -3.25 -8.67 -4.26
C GLY A 54 -2.96 -9.27 -5.63
N HIS A 55 -1.76 -9.01 -6.18
CA HIS A 55 -1.32 -9.68 -7.40
C HIS A 55 -1.20 -11.20 -7.21
N PHE A 56 -0.61 -11.64 -6.10
CA PHE A 56 -0.46 -13.07 -5.81
C PHE A 56 -1.82 -13.77 -5.62
N VAL A 57 -2.75 -13.14 -4.90
CA VAL A 57 -4.10 -13.66 -4.70
C VAL A 57 -4.85 -13.77 -6.02
N ALA A 58 -4.71 -12.79 -6.91
CA ALA A 58 -5.37 -12.81 -8.22
C ALA A 58 -4.87 -13.95 -9.12
N GLU A 59 -3.56 -14.16 -9.18
CA GLU A 59 -2.98 -15.29 -9.94
C GLU A 59 -3.41 -16.65 -9.37
N TRP A 60 -3.57 -16.76 -8.04
CA TRP A 60 -4.08 -17.99 -7.42
C TRP A 60 -5.55 -18.25 -7.77
N LEU A 61 -6.35 -17.19 -7.89
CA LEU A 61 -7.77 -17.25 -8.28
C LEU A 61 -7.99 -17.34 -9.81
N ASP A 62 -6.92 -17.38 -10.61
CA ASP A 62 -6.97 -17.27 -12.09
C ASP A 62 -7.77 -16.03 -12.55
N TRP A 63 -7.66 -14.94 -11.77
CA TRP A 63 -8.38 -13.71 -12.01
C TRP A 63 -7.62 -12.84 -13.02
N ASN A 64 -8.11 -12.83 -14.26
CA ASN A 64 -7.45 -12.17 -15.40
C ASN A 64 -7.99 -10.76 -15.72
N PHE A 65 -8.77 -10.16 -14.82
CA PHE A 65 -9.43 -8.88 -15.07
C PHE A 65 -8.43 -7.72 -14.97
N PHE A 66 -8.39 -6.88 -16.01
CA PHE A 66 -7.51 -5.71 -16.09
C PHE A 66 -6.02 -6.03 -15.84
N ARG A 67 -5.53 -7.09 -16.52
CA ARG A 67 -4.14 -7.51 -16.47
C ARG A 67 -3.27 -6.66 -17.40
N VAL A 68 -2.19 -6.10 -16.88
CA VAL A 68 -1.18 -5.35 -17.65
C VAL A 68 0.13 -6.12 -17.60
N GLY A 69 0.56 -6.63 -18.76
CA GLY A 69 1.71 -7.54 -18.84
C GLY A 69 1.48 -8.80 -17.98
N SER A 70 2.38 -9.02 -17.01
CA SER A 70 2.28 -10.13 -16.04
C SER A 70 1.53 -9.76 -14.75
N ILE A 71 0.99 -8.55 -14.61
CA ILE A 71 0.43 -8.06 -13.36
C ILE A 71 -1.08 -7.90 -13.45
N ASN A 72 -1.79 -8.52 -12.50
CA ASN A 72 -3.23 -8.30 -12.29
C ASN A 72 -3.44 -6.96 -11.59
N LEU A 73 -3.45 -5.89 -12.39
CA LEU A 73 -3.38 -4.52 -11.89
C LEU A 73 -4.60 -4.15 -11.05
N PHE A 74 -5.80 -4.56 -11.47
CA PHE A 74 -7.02 -4.27 -10.71
C PHE A 74 -6.97 -4.85 -9.30
N ALA A 75 -6.68 -6.14 -9.17
CA ALA A 75 -6.63 -6.81 -7.87
C ALA A 75 -5.50 -6.26 -6.99
N ALA A 76 -4.33 -5.98 -7.58
CA ALA A 76 -3.20 -5.39 -6.88
C ALA A 76 -3.52 -3.98 -6.35
N VAL A 77 -4.12 -3.11 -7.18
CA VAL A 77 -4.54 -1.76 -6.77
C VAL A 77 -5.64 -1.83 -5.73
N LEU A 78 -6.64 -2.70 -5.90
CA LEU A 78 -7.72 -2.87 -4.93
C LEU A 78 -7.18 -3.29 -3.55
N ALA A 79 -6.30 -4.28 -3.51
CA ALA A 79 -5.64 -4.71 -2.30
C ALA A 79 -4.79 -3.59 -1.68
N ALA A 80 -4.06 -2.81 -2.49
CA ALA A 80 -3.28 -1.67 -2.05
C ALA A 80 -4.15 -0.59 -1.39
N VAL A 81 -5.30 -0.26 -1.98
CA VAL A 81 -6.24 0.72 -1.40
C VAL A 81 -6.75 0.22 -0.05
N ILE A 82 -7.16 -1.04 0.06
CA ILE A 82 -7.62 -1.64 1.32
C ILE A 82 -6.49 -1.60 2.37
N GLY A 83 -5.28 -1.99 1.98
CA GLY A 83 -4.10 -1.98 2.84
C GLY A 83 -3.74 -0.59 3.36
N LEU A 84 -3.80 0.42 2.48
CA LEU A 84 -3.55 1.81 2.84
C LEU A 84 -4.60 2.34 3.82
N LEU A 85 -5.88 2.04 3.59
CA LEU A 85 -6.94 2.40 4.52
C LEU A 85 -6.71 1.75 5.89
N ALA A 86 -6.39 0.45 5.93
CA ALA A 86 -6.07 -0.25 7.16
C ALA A 86 -4.85 0.36 7.88
N ALA A 87 -3.76 0.61 7.18
CA ALA A 87 -2.56 1.26 7.73
C ALA A 87 -2.89 2.65 8.31
N ALA A 88 -3.82 3.36 7.69
CA ALA A 88 -4.19 4.68 8.11
C ALA A 88 -5.15 4.69 9.31
N LEU A 89 -5.97 3.65 9.45
CA LEU A 89 -6.70 3.38 10.69
C LEU A 89 -5.72 3.06 11.84
N LEU A 90 -4.72 2.22 11.58
CA LEU A 90 -3.68 1.86 12.55
C LEU A 90 -2.84 3.06 12.99
N ALA A 91 -2.52 3.98 12.07
CA ALA A 91 -1.77 5.20 12.38
C ALA A 91 -2.54 6.18 13.29
N GLY A 92 -3.87 6.07 13.35
CA GLY A 92 -4.74 6.95 14.14
C GLY A 92 -4.68 8.43 13.74
N PRO A 93 -5.42 9.31 14.44
CA PRO A 93 -5.33 10.76 14.26
C PRO A 93 -3.96 11.26 14.72
N GLU A 94 -3.30 12.11 13.92
CA GLU A 94 -2.06 12.75 14.35
C GLU A 94 -2.42 13.73 15.49
N ARG A 95 -2.20 13.32 16.76
CA ARG A 95 -2.32 14.24 17.89
C ARG A 95 -1.28 15.33 17.70
N SER A 96 -1.71 16.51 17.24
CA SER A 96 -0.91 17.72 17.25
C SER A 96 -0.22 17.85 18.61
N ARG A 97 1.10 17.68 18.65
CA ARG A 97 1.96 17.98 19.82
C ARG A 97 2.02 19.50 20.07
N ARG A 98 0.88 20.20 20.07
CA ARG A 98 0.74 21.60 20.46
C ARG A 98 -0.08 21.64 21.74
N GLY A 99 0.57 21.46 22.87
CA GLY A 99 -0.10 21.54 24.17
C GLY A 99 0.78 21.30 25.39
N ARG A 100 2.11 21.50 25.31
CA ARG A 100 2.98 21.30 26.49
C ARG A 100 4.11 22.32 26.62
N GLY A 101 3.80 23.58 26.35
CA GLY A 101 4.76 24.69 26.51
C GLY A 101 4.19 25.96 27.13
N ARG A 102 2.97 25.96 27.67
CA ARG A 102 2.33 27.20 28.16
C ARG A 102 1.59 27.09 29.50
N HIS A 103 2.05 26.22 30.39
CA HIS A 103 1.56 26.28 31.77
C HIS A 103 2.72 26.23 32.76
N ARG A 104 2.81 27.26 33.60
CA ARG A 104 3.76 27.48 34.70
C ARG A 104 5.12 28.10 34.36
N ARG A 105 5.07 29.31 33.80
CA ARG A 105 5.93 30.39 34.31
C ARG A 105 5.01 31.54 34.74
N LYS A 106 5.29 32.09 35.93
CA LYS A 106 4.70 33.27 36.60
C LYS A 106 3.46 32.99 37.46
N SER A 107 3.67 32.79 38.76
CA SER A 107 3.53 33.85 39.77
C SER A 107 4.39 33.50 40.98
#